data_AF-A0A3B0WVP2-F1
#
_entry.id   AF-A0A3B0WVP2-F1
#
_cell.length_a   1.000
_cell.length_b   1.000
_cell.length_c   1.000
_cell.angle_alpha   90.00
_cell.angle_beta   90.00
_cell.angle_gamma   90.00
#
_symmetry.space_group_name_H-M   'P 1'
#
loop_
_entity.id
_entity.type
_entity.pdbx_description
1 polymer ?
#
loop_
_entity_poly.entity_id
_entity_poly.type
_entity_poly.pdbx_seq_one_letter_code
_entity_poly.pdbx_strand_id
1 'polypeptide(L)'
;MSTRSVRLDNEAEFALDYIVKKTGMSISDAIKQGLISYREVTMKIAAKHPSDFFCEFDLGGGGYALAPARESKSKLKSSIKEKLRRRK
;
A
#
# COMPACT_ATOMS: atom_id res chain seq x y z
N MET A 1 20.37 -11.98 -24.20
CA MET A 1 19.71 -12.16 -22.89
C MET A 1 20.67 -12.89 -21.97
N SER A 2 20.89 -12.40 -20.75
CA SER A 2 21.71 -13.13 -19.77
C SER A 2 20.87 -14.25 -19.17
N THR A 3 21.29 -15.51 -19.33
CA THR A 3 20.70 -16.65 -18.63
C THR A 3 21.14 -16.60 -17.17
N ARG A 4 20.19 -16.37 -16.25
CA ARG A 4 20.41 -16.49 -14.81
C ARG A 4 19.75 -17.77 -14.34
N SER A 5 20.51 -18.66 -13.74
CA SER A 5 20.00 -19.89 -13.12
C SER A 5 19.58 -19.59 -11.69
N VAL A 6 18.36 -19.98 -11.32
CA VAL A 6 17.82 -19.84 -9.97
C VAL A 6 17.51 -21.25 -9.45
N ARG A 7 17.95 -21.54 -8.22
CA ARG A 7 17.54 -22.76 -7.51
C ARG A 7 16.38 -22.43 -6.58
N LEU A 8 15.38 -23.30 -6.57
CA LEU A 8 14.24 -23.21 -5.66
C LEU A 8 14.57 -24.02 -4.41
N ASP A 9 14.04 -23.58 -3.26
CA ASP A 9 14.00 -24.42 -2.07
C ASP A 9 12.85 -25.44 -2.19
N ASN A 10 12.80 -26.36 -1.24
CA ASN A 10 11.81 -27.45 -1.25
C ASN A 10 10.36 -26.93 -1.23
N GLU A 11 10.11 -25.81 -0.56
CA GLU A 11 8.78 -25.20 -0.48
C GLU A 11 8.35 -24.63 -1.84
N ALA A 12 9.24 -23.87 -2.49
CA ALA A 12 8.99 -23.30 -3.80
C ALA A 12 8.88 -24.38 -4.89
N GLU A 13 9.67 -25.45 -4.82
CA GLU A 13 9.52 -26.60 -5.73
C GLU A 13 8.16 -27.27 -5.58
N PHE A 14 7.70 -27.50 -4.35
CA PHE A 14 6.39 -28.09 -4.09
C PHE A 14 5.25 -27.19 -4.61
N ALA A 15 5.33 -25.88 -4.37
CA ALA A 15 4.36 -24.93 -4.87
C ALA A 15 4.31 -24.90 -6.41
N LEU A 16 5.47 -24.91 -7.06
CA LEU A 16 5.58 -24.94 -8.51
C LEU A 16 4.98 -26.23 -9.09
N ASP A 17 5.32 -27.38 -8.53
CA ASP A 17 4.78 -28.68 -8.94
C ASP A 17 3.24 -28.74 -8.78
N TYR A 18 2.73 -28.22 -7.66
CA TYR A 18 1.29 -28.11 -7.43
C TYR A 18 0.61 -27.25 -8.51
N ILE A 19 1.17 -26.08 -8.83
CA ILE A 19 0.62 -25.18 -9.85
C ILE A 19 0.63 -25.85 -11.23
N VAL A 20 1.74 -26.48 -11.62
CA VAL A 20 1.87 -27.17 -12.91
C VAL A 20 0.86 -28.31 -13.00
N LYS A 21 0.75 -29.15 -11.96
CA LYS A 21 -0.21 -30.27 -11.93
C LYS A 21 -1.67 -29.81 -11.99
N LYS A 22 -2.01 -28.68 -11.38
CA LYS A 22 -3.39 -28.18 -11.33
C LYS A 22 -3.81 -27.40 -12.57
N THR A 23 -2.88 -26.66 -13.17
CA THR A 23 -3.17 -25.76 -14.30
C THR A 23 -2.77 -26.35 -15.65
N GLY A 24 -1.91 -27.37 -15.67
CA GLY A 24 -1.32 -27.92 -16.90
C GLY A 24 -0.34 -26.97 -17.58
N MET A 25 0.05 -25.86 -16.94
CA MET A 25 0.99 -24.89 -17.50
C MET A 25 2.41 -25.45 -17.58
N SER A 26 3.20 -24.93 -18.52
CA SER A 26 4.64 -25.16 -18.51
C SER A 26 5.27 -24.54 -17.26
N ILE A 27 6.39 -25.09 -16.78
CA ILE A 27 7.17 -24.53 -15.67
C ILE A 27 7.51 -23.05 -15.93
N SER A 28 7.91 -22.72 -17.16
CA SER A 28 8.27 -21.35 -17.54
C SER A 28 7.08 -20.40 -17.43
N ASP A 29 5.89 -20.82 -17.86
CA ASP A 29 4.69 -19.99 -17.78
C ASP A 29 4.18 -19.84 -16.35
N ALA A 30 4.24 -20.90 -15.54
CA ALA A 30 3.91 -20.83 -14.12
C ALA A 30 4.81 -19.82 -13.39
N ILE A 31 6.13 -19.88 -13.61
CA ILE A 31 7.09 -18.93 -13.03
C ILE A 31 6.83 -17.51 -13.53
N LYS A 32 6.60 -17.35 -14.84
CA LYS A 32 6.30 -16.04 -15.44
C LYS A 32 5.06 -15.40 -14.80
N GLN A 33 3.97 -16.16 -14.67
CA GLN A 33 2.74 -15.67 -14.04
C GLN A 33 2.94 -15.36 -12.56
N GLY A 34 3.70 -16.20 -11.83
CA GLY A 34 4.04 -15.94 -10.43
C GLY A 34 4.84 -14.64 -10.24
N LEU A 35 5.80 -14.34 -11.12
CA LEU A 35 6.58 -13.10 -11.05
C LEU A 35 5.74 -11.87 -11.40
N ILE A 36 4.85 -11.97 -12.38
CA ILE A 36 3.94 -10.87 -12.76
C ILE A 36 2.98 -10.56 -11.61
N SER A 37 2.35 -11.58 -11.02
CA SER A 37 1.42 -11.38 -9.91
C SER A 37 2.13 -10.82 -8.68
N TYR A 38 3.33 -11.31 -8.36
CA TYR A 38 4.11 -10.78 -7.24
C TYR A 38 4.50 -9.32 -7.47
N ARG A 39 4.89 -8.94 -8.71
CA ARG A 39 5.18 -7.54 -9.05
C ARG A 39 4.00 -6.61 -8.75
N GLU A 40 2.77 -7.03 -9.03
CA GLU A 40 1.58 -6.22 -8.72
C GLU A 40 1.39 -6.04 -7.21
N VAL A 41 1.64 -7.09 -6.43
CA VAL A 41 1.64 -7.02 -4.96
C VAL A 41 2.74 -6.05 -4.47
N THR A 42 3.95 -6.17 -5.00
CA THR A 42 5.06 -5.27 -4.65
C THR A 42 4.75 -3.82 -4.99
N MET A 43 4.10 -3.55 -6.12
CA MET A 43 3.68 -2.18 -6.48
C MET A 43 2.71 -1.60 -5.46
N LYS A 44 1.76 -2.41 -4.97
CA LYS A 44 0.82 -1.99 -3.91
C LYS A 44 1.53 -1.75 -2.58
N ILE A 45 2.52 -2.58 -2.22
CA ILE A 45 3.31 -2.41 -0.99
C ILE A 45 4.20 -1.17 -1.09
N ALA A 46 4.90 -0.98 -2.21
CA ALA A 46 5.78 0.15 -2.43
C ALA A 46 5.02 1.48 -2.47
N ALA A 47 3.76 1.46 -2.92
CA ALA A 47 2.89 2.64 -2.89
C ALA A 47 2.40 3.00 -1.48
N LYS A 48 2.44 2.09 -0.51
CA LYS A 48 2.11 2.40 0.89
C LYS A 48 3.27 3.11 1.56
N HIS A 49 3.09 4.38 1.87
CA HIS A 49 4.04 5.13 2.68
C HIS A 49 3.81 4.78 4.16
N PRO A 50 4.86 4.70 5.02
CA PRO A 50 4.68 4.42 6.45
C PRO A 50 3.72 5.38 7.16
N SER A 51 3.55 6.59 6.64
CA SER A 51 2.57 7.57 7.12
C SER A 51 1.13 7.15 6.90
N ASP A 52 0.85 6.33 5.89
CA ASP A 52 -0.51 5.90 5.52
C ASP A 52 -1.13 5.04 6.63
N PHE A 53 -0.31 4.40 7.46
CA PHE A 53 -0.76 3.73 8.69
C PHE A 53 -1.60 4.65 9.57
N PHE A 54 -1.20 5.92 9.73
CA PHE A 54 -1.94 6.88 10.56
C PHE A 54 -3.25 7.33 9.90
N CYS A 55 -3.38 7.18 8.58
CA CYS A 55 -4.62 7.47 7.85
C CYS A 55 -5.65 6.33 7.98
N GLU A 56 -5.25 5.13 8.39
CA GLU A 56 -6.15 3.99 8.58
C GLU A 56 -6.96 4.08 9.90
N PHE A 57 -6.60 5.00 10.82
CA PHE A 57 -7.30 5.18 12.08
C PHE A 57 -8.39 6.27 12.01
N ASP A 58 -9.59 5.93 12.49
CA ASP A 58 -10.58 6.95 12.85
C ASP A 58 -10.22 7.54 14.21
N LEU A 59 -9.75 8.80 14.22
CA LEU A 59 -9.36 9.51 15.45
C LEU A 59 -10.57 10.06 16.22
N GLY A 60 -11.79 9.91 15.67
CA GLY A 60 -13.02 10.40 16.27
C GLY A 60 -13.13 11.94 16.26
N GLY A 61 -14.22 12.43 16.85
CA GLY A 61 -14.51 13.87 16.91
C GLY A 61 -13.44 14.65 17.67
N GLY A 62 -12.72 15.53 16.96
CA GLY A 62 -11.68 16.38 17.54
C GLY A 62 -10.26 15.79 17.52
N GLY A 63 -10.09 14.54 17.08
CA GLY A 63 -8.77 13.90 16.93
C GLY A 63 -7.98 14.36 15.70
N TYR A 64 -8.63 15.06 14.77
CA TYR A 64 -8.03 15.52 13.52
C TYR A 64 -7.55 16.97 13.58
N ALA A 65 -6.40 17.23 12.96
CA ALA A 65 -5.92 18.58 12.75
C ALA A 65 -6.73 19.28 11.65
N LEU A 66 -7.16 20.53 11.91
CA LEU A 66 -7.91 21.34 10.94
C LEU A 66 -7.05 21.89 9.79
N ALA A 67 -5.72 21.90 9.93
CA ALA A 67 -4.75 22.36 8.95
C ALA A 67 -3.33 21.88 9.32
N PRO A 68 -2.37 21.91 8.37
CA PRO A 68 -0.96 21.68 8.66
C PRO A 68 -0.38 22.68 9.68
N ALA A 69 0.62 22.25 10.45
CA ALA A 69 1.23 23.06 11.51
C ALA A 69 1.77 24.42 11.04
N ARG A 70 2.25 24.49 9.78
CA ARG A 70 2.75 25.73 9.16
C ARG A 70 1.67 26.79 8.98
N GLU A 71 0.41 26.37 8.90
CA GLU A 71 -0.75 27.24 8.67
C GLU A 71 -1.58 27.48 9.94
N SER A 72 -1.17 26.95 11.09
CA SER A 72 -1.94 26.98 12.34
C SER A 72 -2.44 28.39 12.71
N LYS A 73 -1.59 29.42 12.54
CA LYS A 73 -1.96 30.80 12.86
C LYS A 73 -3.04 31.36 11.94
N SER A 74 -2.95 31.10 10.63
CA SER A 74 -3.95 31.59 9.66
C SER A 74 -5.28 30.87 9.87
N LYS A 75 -5.23 29.54 10.08
CA LYS A 75 -6.42 28.73 10.29
C LYS A 75 -7.13 29.10 11.58
N LEU A 76 -6.40 29.28 12.68
CA LEU A 76 -6.95 29.73 13.96
C LEU A 76 -7.68 31.07 13.82
N LYS A 77 -7.06 32.05 13.15
CA LYS A 77 -7.67 33.37 12.91
C LYS A 77 -8.97 33.26 12.13
N SER A 78 -8.99 32.43 11.08
CA SER A 78 -10.19 32.20 10.27
C SER A 78 -11.32 31.54 11.07
N SER A 79 -11.01 30.51 11.87
CA SER A 79 -11.98 29.79 12.70
C SER A 79 -12.59 30.69 13.79
N ILE A 80 -11.78 31.54 14.43
CA ILE A 80 -12.26 32.52 15.41
C ILE A 80 -13.22 33.52 14.75
N LYS A 81 -12.83 34.05 13.58
CA LYS A 81 -13.67 35.00 12.83
C LYS A 81 -15.01 34.39 12.43
N GLU A 82 -15.01 33.14 11.99
CA GLU A 82 -16.24 32.42 11.62
C GLU A 82 -17.15 32.18 12.83
N LYS A 83 -16.58 31.79 13.98
CA LYS A 83 -17.33 31.58 15.23
C LYS A 83 -17.98 32.87 15.72
N LEU A 84 -17.27 34.01 15.62
CA LEU A 84 -17.82 35.33 15.96
C LEU A 84 -18.96 35.74 15.01
N ARG A 85 -18.87 35.40 13.72
CA ARG A 85 -19.96 35.67 12.76
C ARG A 85 -21.21 34.86 13.06
N ARG A 86 -21.08 33.59 13.46
CA ARG A 86 -22.23 32.72 13.80
C ARG A 86 -22.95 33.10 15.10
N ARG A 87 -22.32 33.91 15.96
CA ARG A 87 -22.91 34.40 17.22
C ARG A 87 -23.61 35.76 17.08
N LYS A 88 -23.48 36.43 15.93
CA LYS A 88 -24.27 37.60 15.54
C LYS A 88 -25.48 37.13 14.76
#